data_AF-A0A7Y3C594-F1
#
_entry.id   AF-A0A7Y3C594-F1
#
_cell.length_a   1.000
_cell.length_b   1.000
_cell.length_c   1.000
_cell.angle_alpha   90.00
_cell.angle_beta   90.00
_cell.angle_gamma   90.00
#
_symmetry.space_group_name_H-M   'P 1'
#
loop_
_entity.id
_entity.type
_entity.pdbx_description
1 polymer ?
#
loop_
_entity_poly.entity_id
_entity_poly.type
_entity_poly.pdbx_seq_one_letter_code
_entity_poly.pdbx_strand_id
1 'polypeptide(L)'
;MKTKLLYGILITIFSFNLTLGQNSKVFLKVKWKDKSYDHKLELYNAANDLVLSICDDTQCYTGTQIGGTDVYVVKYNLGCVADGNNYYIKLYDYDNNGWDNSQVKVNVAGVEVINDDGSGATSAGQTIYFNVSGGNAECSSEPDMDQDGIADYLDYDDDGDGITDGAENMGEDRFECTLPPLVFENGAYDAAASSSAIGTVGAVYRFGNAIEGKDVLMEVLELDNTTIDNIDVDTVDNPTFLQTQLVMTGTGTPGARFKFTIVDAGTTTPSVEVYRINGISWDVDGGSSYQESHVYYDVAAYGTENPTALEVADLGGNNIEITANGEQEGPGFSNLMILRAYYQFIGNSFEMRMQLKNKTTSGSNLRQFGMSFTQCEFLDFNANSLIIITGEDFDGDGKYNHLDLDSDNDGIPDNVEAQPTIGYIAPSYSVHGKTGIDLNYGT
;
A
#
# COMPACT_ATOMS: atom_id res chain seq x y z
N MET A 1 38.78 -28.75 68.11
CA MET A 1 39.15 -27.67 67.16
C MET A 1 38.83 -28.16 65.76
N LYS A 2 37.69 -27.74 65.17
CA LYS A 2 37.28 -28.15 63.81
C LYS A 2 37.49 -26.96 62.88
N THR A 3 38.36 -27.14 61.89
CA THR A 3 38.71 -26.19 60.84
C THR A 3 37.54 -26.01 59.87
N LYS A 4 37.13 -24.76 59.62
CA LYS A 4 36.14 -24.41 58.58
C LYS A 4 36.86 -24.28 57.24
N LEU A 5 36.41 -25.02 56.24
CA LEU A 5 36.82 -24.88 54.84
C LEU A 5 35.98 -23.76 54.20
N LEU A 6 36.61 -22.71 53.70
CA LEU A 6 35.96 -21.72 52.82
C LEU A 6 36.06 -22.24 51.38
N TYR A 7 34.91 -22.42 50.72
CA TYR A 7 34.84 -22.56 49.26
C TYR A 7 34.61 -21.17 48.66
N GLY A 8 35.58 -20.66 47.91
CA GLY A 8 35.41 -19.50 47.05
C GLY A 8 34.88 -19.93 45.69
N ILE A 9 33.71 -19.46 45.30
CA ILE A 9 33.18 -19.60 43.93
C ILE A 9 33.86 -18.54 43.07
N LEU A 10 34.64 -18.99 42.07
CA LEU A 10 35.22 -18.13 41.05
C LEU A 10 34.18 -17.99 39.93
N ILE A 11 33.52 -16.82 39.82
CA ILE A 11 32.64 -16.50 38.70
C ILE A 11 33.52 -15.96 37.57
N THR A 12 33.79 -16.80 36.57
CA THR A 12 34.36 -16.37 35.29
C THR A 12 33.27 -15.71 34.47
N ILE A 13 33.32 -14.38 34.34
CA ILE A 13 32.51 -13.61 33.40
C ILE A 13 33.08 -13.87 32.00
N PHE A 14 32.37 -14.66 31.20
CA PHE A 14 32.61 -14.73 29.75
C PHE A 14 32.02 -13.47 29.13
N SER A 15 32.88 -12.54 28.71
CA SER A 15 32.48 -11.41 27.86
C SER A 15 32.18 -11.96 26.46
N PHE A 16 30.93 -12.31 26.18
CA PHE A 16 30.48 -12.46 24.79
C PHE A 16 30.48 -11.07 24.16
N ASN A 17 31.35 -10.84 23.17
CA ASN A 17 31.14 -9.73 22.24
C ASN A 17 29.95 -10.13 21.37
N LEU A 18 28.73 -9.83 21.81
CA LEU A 18 27.60 -9.77 20.89
C LEU A 18 27.85 -8.55 20.00
N THR A 19 28.30 -8.81 18.77
CA THR A 19 28.08 -7.86 17.68
C THR A 19 26.60 -7.94 17.35
N LEU A 20 25.80 -7.03 17.91
CA LEU A 20 24.45 -6.84 17.42
C LEU A 20 24.57 -6.37 15.97
N GLY A 21 23.92 -7.09 15.05
CA GLY A 21 23.72 -6.60 13.69
C GLY A 21 23.04 -5.24 13.76
N GLN A 22 23.49 -4.30 12.94
CA GLN A 22 22.81 -3.03 12.76
C GLN A 22 22.05 -3.11 11.46
N ASN A 23 20.87 -2.52 11.41
CA ASN A 23 20.10 -2.36 10.18
C ASN A 23 20.00 -0.87 9.85
N SER A 24 19.87 -0.57 8.56
CA SER A 24 19.66 0.79 8.06
C SER A 24 18.50 0.78 7.07
N LYS A 25 17.67 1.82 7.12
CA LYS A 25 16.53 1.97 6.21
C LYS A 25 17.02 2.22 4.78
N VAL A 26 16.53 1.46 3.80
CA VAL A 26 16.96 1.58 2.41
C VAL A 26 15.78 1.86 1.48
N PHE A 27 15.91 2.91 0.67
CA PHE A 27 14.98 3.22 -0.41
C PHE A 27 15.71 3.22 -1.74
N LEU A 28 15.08 2.63 -2.75
CA LEU A 28 15.54 2.70 -4.12
C LEU A 28 14.49 3.41 -4.96
N LYS A 29 14.89 4.39 -5.76
CA LYS A 29 14.03 5.09 -6.69
C LYS A 29 14.55 4.93 -8.10
N VAL A 30 13.66 4.57 -9.02
CA VAL A 30 13.97 4.50 -10.44
C VAL A 30 13.05 5.46 -11.18
N LYS A 31 13.61 6.21 -12.10
CA LYS A 31 12.90 7.13 -12.98
C LYS A 31 13.33 6.89 -14.41
N TRP A 32 12.60 6.05 -15.14
CA TRP A 32 12.76 5.92 -16.58
C TRP A 32 11.95 6.99 -17.30
N LYS A 33 12.63 7.86 -18.05
CA LYS A 33 12.00 9.04 -18.69
C LYS A 33 11.48 8.79 -20.11
N ASP A 34 11.95 7.73 -20.74
CA ASP A 34 11.64 7.30 -22.09
C ASP A 34 12.02 5.82 -22.15
N LYS A 35 11.37 5.07 -23.05
CA LYS A 35 11.61 3.65 -23.31
C LYS A 35 11.72 2.78 -22.05
N SER A 36 10.89 3.01 -21.03
CA SER A 36 10.86 2.17 -19.81
C SER A 36 10.82 0.66 -20.11
N TYR A 37 10.25 0.28 -21.25
CA TYR A 37 10.10 -1.08 -21.72
C TYR A 37 11.40 -1.85 -21.98
N ASP A 38 12.52 -1.18 -22.29
CA ASP A 38 13.79 -1.84 -22.60
C ASP A 38 14.80 -1.78 -21.43
N HIS A 39 14.38 -1.23 -20.30
CA HIS A 39 15.17 -1.07 -19.10
C HIS A 39 14.80 -2.10 -18.02
N LYS A 40 15.80 -2.49 -17.22
CA LYS A 40 15.61 -3.31 -16.01
C LYS A 40 16.66 -2.97 -14.98
N LEU A 41 16.28 -2.97 -13.71
CA LEU A 41 17.19 -2.87 -12.59
C LEU A 41 17.09 -4.11 -11.73
N GLU A 42 18.23 -4.61 -11.25
CA GLU A 42 18.28 -5.64 -10.21
C GLU A 42 19.11 -5.13 -9.03
N LEU A 43 18.67 -5.40 -7.79
CA LEU A 43 19.43 -5.12 -6.57
C LEU A 43 19.87 -6.44 -5.94
N TYR A 44 21.13 -6.49 -5.51
CA TYR A 44 21.72 -7.65 -4.86
C TYR A 44 22.30 -7.28 -3.49
N ASN A 45 22.18 -8.20 -2.54
CA ASN A 45 22.76 -8.06 -1.21
C ASN A 45 24.29 -8.33 -1.22
N ALA A 46 24.93 -8.15 -0.06
CA ALA A 46 26.36 -8.43 0.12
C ALA A 46 26.75 -9.92 -0.06
N ALA A 47 25.78 -10.83 0.07
CA ALA A 47 25.96 -12.27 -0.16
C ALA A 47 25.74 -12.67 -1.63
N ASN A 48 25.44 -11.70 -2.51
CA ASN A 48 25.18 -11.87 -3.93
C ASN A 48 23.83 -12.56 -4.25
N ASP A 49 22.88 -12.50 -3.32
CA ASP A 49 21.50 -12.90 -3.56
C ASP A 49 20.73 -11.76 -4.22
N LEU A 50 19.84 -12.09 -5.16
CA LEU A 50 18.92 -11.13 -5.77
C LEU A 50 17.87 -10.74 -4.73
N VAL A 51 17.78 -9.46 -4.43
CA VAL A 51 16.80 -8.91 -3.47
C VAL A 51 15.57 -8.39 -4.22
N LEU A 52 15.79 -7.71 -5.35
CA LEU A 52 14.72 -7.06 -6.09
C LEU A 52 15.04 -6.98 -7.58
N SER A 53 14.02 -7.12 -8.43
CA SER A 53 14.06 -6.78 -9.84
C SER A 53 12.95 -5.77 -10.15
N ILE A 54 13.29 -4.64 -10.76
CA ILE A 54 12.36 -3.59 -11.18
C ILE A 54 12.41 -3.48 -12.70
N CYS A 55 11.24 -3.39 -13.31
CA CYS A 55 11.03 -3.05 -14.71
C CYS A 55 9.61 -2.50 -14.86
N ASP A 56 9.25 -2.05 -16.06
CA ASP A 56 7.88 -1.63 -16.36
C ASP A 56 6.90 -2.81 -16.24
N ASP A 57 5.89 -2.68 -15.39
CA ASP A 57 4.90 -3.74 -15.13
C ASP A 57 4.03 -4.07 -16.36
N THR A 58 3.93 -3.16 -17.32
CA THR A 58 3.18 -3.40 -18.56
C THR A 58 4.02 -4.12 -19.62
N GLN A 59 5.34 -4.01 -19.53
CA GLN A 59 6.30 -4.54 -20.49
C GLN A 59 7.72 -4.59 -19.92
N CYS A 60 8.03 -5.67 -19.23
CA CYS A 60 9.31 -5.81 -18.57
C CYS A 60 10.43 -6.21 -19.54
N TYR A 61 11.39 -5.29 -19.78
CA TYR A 61 12.69 -5.56 -20.41
C TYR A 61 12.62 -6.28 -21.77
N THR A 62 12.07 -5.59 -22.76
CA THR A 62 11.85 -6.07 -24.12
C THR A 62 12.48 -5.13 -25.14
N GLY A 63 12.79 -5.62 -26.35
CA GLY A 63 13.36 -4.79 -27.40
C GLY A 63 12.35 -4.00 -28.24
N THR A 64 11.07 -3.97 -27.85
CA THR A 64 10.01 -3.31 -28.62
C THR A 64 8.89 -2.91 -27.70
N GLN A 65 8.44 -1.66 -27.81
CA GLN A 65 7.28 -1.18 -27.08
C GLN A 65 6.01 -1.91 -27.51
N ILE A 66 5.40 -2.64 -26.58
CA ILE A 66 4.14 -3.38 -26.75
C ILE A 66 3.08 -2.86 -25.75
N GLY A 67 3.52 -2.44 -24.56
CA GLY A 67 2.69 -1.83 -23.52
C GLY A 67 2.43 -0.33 -23.75
N GLY A 68 1.52 0.23 -22.95
CA GLY A 68 1.11 1.63 -23.03
C GLY A 68 2.03 2.61 -22.31
N THR A 69 3.03 2.11 -21.58
CA THR A 69 3.91 2.91 -20.73
C THR A 69 5.26 3.13 -21.41
N ASP A 70 5.65 4.39 -21.52
CA ASP A 70 6.96 4.81 -22.05
C ASP A 70 7.85 5.42 -20.96
N VAL A 71 7.19 5.90 -19.90
CA VAL A 71 7.78 6.55 -18.73
C VAL A 71 7.31 5.80 -17.50
N TYR A 72 8.26 5.36 -16.67
CA TYR A 72 7.95 4.56 -15.49
C TYR A 72 8.82 5.02 -14.32
N VAL A 73 8.17 5.51 -13.27
CA VAL A 73 8.80 6.15 -12.11
C VAL A 73 8.25 5.56 -10.83
N VAL A 74 9.13 4.94 -10.07
CA VAL A 74 8.75 4.23 -8.85
C VAL A 74 9.76 4.41 -7.73
N LYS A 75 9.27 4.26 -6.51
CA LYS A 75 10.04 4.12 -5.29
C LYS A 75 9.77 2.76 -4.68
N TYR A 76 10.83 2.05 -4.35
CA TYR A 76 10.81 0.80 -3.62
C TYR A 76 11.33 1.04 -2.20
N ASN A 77 10.59 0.57 -1.22
CA ASN A 77 10.99 0.57 0.18
C ASN A 77 11.52 -0.82 0.53
N LEU A 78 12.82 -0.95 0.76
CA LEU A 78 13.42 -2.22 1.20
C LEU A 78 13.30 -2.43 2.71
N GLY A 79 12.73 -1.47 3.44
CA GLY A 79 12.68 -1.52 4.90
C GLY A 79 14.06 -1.43 5.52
N CYS A 80 14.23 -2.16 6.63
CA CYS A 80 15.44 -2.16 7.43
C CYS A 80 16.38 -3.29 7.03
N VAL A 81 17.36 -2.95 6.20
CA VAL A 81 18.30 -3.93 5.65
C VAL A 81 19.55 -3.99 6.51
N ALA A 82 20.11 -5.19 6.70
CA ALA A 82 21.34 -5.39 7.45
C ALA A 82 22.51 -4.55 6.92
N ASP A 83 23.22 -3.87 7.82
CA ASP A 83 24.41 -3.09 7.50
C ASP A 83 25.49 -4.00 6.90
N GLY A 84 26.11 -3.52 5.83
CA GLY A 84 27.09 -4.31 5.10
C GLY A 84 27.73 -3.58 3.94
N ASN A 85 28.83 -4.13 3.46
CA ASN A 85 29.55 -3.60 2.31
C ASN A 85 29.27 -4.45 1.07
N ASN A 86 29.42 -3.85 -0.11
CA ASN A 86 29.28 -4.50 -1.41
C ASN A 86 27.85 -4.95 -1.76
N TYR A 87 26.85 -4.24 -1.25
CA TYR A 87 25.56 -4.23 -1.93
C TYR A 87 25.75 -3.66 -3.33
N TYR A 88 24.94 -4.06 -4.29
CA TYR A 88 25.05 -3.50 -5.63
C TYR A 88 23.74 -3.53 -6.40
N ILE A 89 23.63 -2.60 -7.34
CA ILE A 89 22.60 -2.62 -8.36
C ILE A 89 23.22 -3.02 -9.71
N LYS A 90 22.44 -3.70 -10.54
CA LYS A 90 22.74 -3.95 -11.94
C LYS A 90 21.73 -3.25 -12.83
N LEU A 91 22.23 -2.38 -13.70
CA LEU A 91 21.43 -1.60 -14.64
C LEU A 91 21.50 -2.25 -16.01
N TYR A 92 20.35 -2.68 -16.53
CA TYR A 92 20.21 -3.33 -17.82
C TYR A 92 19.52 -2.41 -18.82
N ASP A 93 20.00 -2.48 -20.06
CA ASP A 93 19.43 -1.79 -21.23
C ASP A 93 19.51 -2.76 -22.41
N TYR A 94 18.36 -3.10 -23.01
CA TYR A 94 18.30 -4.08 -24.08
C TYR A 94 19.05 -3.61 -25.34
N ASP A 95 18.93 -2.32 -25.69
CA ASP A 95 19.42 -1.76 -26.95
C ASP A 95 20.89 -1.28 -26.87
N ASN A 96 21.45 -1.18 -25.68
CA ASN A 96 22.82 -0.71 -25.40
C ASN A 96 23.06 0.75 -25.88
N ASN A 97 22.06 1.61 -25.68
CA ASN A 97 22.08 3.03 -25.96
C ASN A 97 22.08 3.89 -24.67
N GLY A 98 22.00 3.27 -23.49
CA GLY A 98 21.91 3.91 -22.18
C GLY A 98 20.50 4.42 -21.87
N TRP A 99 20.21 4.72 -20.61
CA TRP A 99 18.82 5.00 -20.18
C TRP A 99 18.23 6.37 -20.55
N ASP A 100 18.55 7.00 -21.67
CA ASP A 100 17.83 8.19 -22.17
C ASP A 100 17.63 9.36 -21.15
N ASN A 101 18.62 9.67 -20.31
CA ASN A 101 18.55 10.66 -19.21
C ASN A 101 17.61 10.29 -18.04
N SER A 102 17.33 9.01 -17.89
CA SER A 102 16.70 8.42 -16.71
C SER A 102 17.60 8.53 -15.49
N GLN A 103 17.13 8.03 -14.35
CA GLN A 103 17.89 8.10 -13.12
C GLN A 103 17.56 6.93 -12.19
N VAL A 104 18.58 6.40 -11.54
CA VAL A 104 18.45 5.57 -10.35
C VAL A 104 19.05 6.30 -9.14
N LYS A 105 18.35 6.22 -8.02
CA LYS A 105 18.83 6.69 -6.72
C LYS A 105 18.69 5.60 -5.67
N VAL A 106 19.71 5.46 -4.84
CA VAL A 106 19.64 4.63 -3.62
C VAL A 106 19.91 5.54 -2.43
N ASN A 107 19.01 5.51 -1.46
CA ASN A 107 19.15 6.21 -0.20
C ASN A 107 19.28 5.19 0.93
N VAL A 108 20.27 5.38 1.79
CA VAL A 108 20.55 4.55 2.97
C VAL A 108 20.55 5.46 4.18
N ALA A 109 19.69 5.18 5.16
CA ALA A 109 19.54 5.99 6.37
C ALA A 109 19.44 7.50 6.09
N GLY A 110 18.62 7.87 5.09
CA GLY A 110 18.41 9.25 4.66
C GLY A 110 19.54 9.87 3.82
N VAL A 111 20.60 9.13 3.50
CA VAL A 111 21.73 9.61 2.69
C VAL A 111 21.68 9.00 1.29
N GLU A 112 21.72 9.84 0.26
CA GLU A 112 21.86 9.40 -1.14
C GLU A 112 23.27 8.80 -1.35
N VAL A 113 23.34 7.49 -1.60
CA VAL A 113 24.58 6.74 -1.84
C VAL A 113 24.79 6.38 -3.30
N ILE A 114 23.72 6.34 -4.10
CA ILE A 114 23.77 6.20 -5.56
C ILE A 114 22.92 7.30 -6.18
N ASN A 115 23.46 7.89 -7.25
CA ASN A 115 22.78 8.79 -8.16
C ASN A 115 23.42 8.63 -9.54
N ASP A 116 22.85 7.72 -10.35
CA ASP A 116 23.38 7.33 -11.65
C ASP A 116 22.31 7.54 -12.73
N ASP A 117 22.73 7.94 -13.93
CA ASP A 117 21.83 8.27 -15.04
C ASP A 117 21.59 7.08 -15.99
N GLY A 118 22.17 5.91 -15.69
CA GLY A 118 22.05 4.71 -16.51
C GLY A 118 22.76 4.80 -17.86
N SER A 119 23.63 5.81 -18.08
CA SER A 119 24.36 5.96 -19.35
C SER A 119 25.35 4.83 -19.63
N GLY A 120 25.79 4.11 -18.59
CA GLY A 120 26.64 2.93 -18.72
C GLY A 120 25.88 1.61 -18.83
N ALA A 121 24.55 1.62 -18.78
CA ALA A 121 23.74 0.42 -18.82
C ALA A 121 23.89 -0.29 -20.17
N THR A 122 23.87 -1.63 -20.13
CA THR A 122 23.97 -2.48 -21.32
C THR A 122 23.15 -3.74 -21.11
N SER A 123 23.01 -4.54 -22.15
CA SER A 123 22.35 -5.85 -22.11
C SER A 123 23.06 -6.86 -21.21
N ALA A 124 24.35 -6.64 -20.94
CA ALA A 124 25.14 -7.43 -19.99
C ALA A 124 25.01 -6.94 -18.53
N GLY A 125 24.45 -5.74 -18.32
CA GLY A 125 24.31 -5.10 -17.02
C GLY A 125 25.53 -4.27 -16.60
N GLN A 126 25.30 -3.05 -16.11
CA GLN A 126 26.29 -2.22 -15.42
C GLN A 126 26.16 -2.44 -13.92
N THR A 127 27.24 -2.87 -13.25
CA THR A 127 27.23 -3.05 -11.78
C THR A 127 27.71 -1.79 -11.06
N ILE A 128 26.95 -1.34 -10.07
CA ILE A 128 27.28 -0.19 -9.22
C ILE A 128 27.17 -0.62 -7.76
N TYR A 129 28.29 -0.57 -7.04
CA TYR A 129 28.36 -0.96 -5.63
C TYR A 129 28.05 0.20 -4.69
N PHE A 130 27.43 -0.13 -3.57
CA PHE A 130 27.22 0.76 -2.44
C PHE A 130 27.34 0.01 -1.11
N ASN A 131 27.40 0.76 -0.02
CA ASN A 131 27.39 0.21 1.33
C ASN A 131 26.09 0.60 2.02
N VAL A 132 25.58 -0.31 2.85
CA VAL A 132 24.48 -0.05 3.77
C VAL A 132 25.10 0.23 5.13
N SER A 133 24.95 1.48 5.59
CA SER A 133 25.48 1.96 6.88
C SER A 133 24.76 3.23 7.30
N GLY A 134 24.45 3.35 8.59
CA GLY A 134 23.70 4.48 9.13
C GLY A 134 23.21 4.24 10.56
N GLY A 135 23.07 2.96 10.92
CA GLY A 135 22.77 2.50 12.26
C GLY A 135 21.26 2.42 12.55
N ASN A 136 20.92 1.74 13.65
CA ASN A 136 19.56 1.25 13.91
C ASN A 136 18.57 2.30 14.40
N ALA A 137 18.87 3.61 14.35
CA ALA A 137 18.07 4.61 15.04
C ALA A 137 16.63 4.71 14.49
N GLU A 138 16.47 4.67 13.17
CA GLU A 138 15.14 4.63 12.53
C GLU A 138 14.54 3.22 12.65
N CYS A 139 15.34 2.19 12.39
CA CYS A 139 14.87 0.80 12.37
C CYS A 139 14.42 0.25 13.72
N SER A 140 15.07 0.64 14.83
CA SER A 140 14.69 0.20 16.19
C SER A 140 13.41 0.85 16.73
N SER A 141 12.85 1.82 16.01
CA SER A 141 11.58 2.45 16.37
C SER A 141 10.41 1.96 15.54
N GLU A 142 10.67 1.19 14.48
CA GLU A 142 9.60 0.55 13.71
C GLU A 142 9.08 -0.65 14.52
N PRO A 143 7.76 -0.85 14.59
CA PRO A 143 7.16 -2.10 15.04
C PRO A 143 7.69 -3.29 14.21
N ASP A 144 7.90 -4.41 14.90
CA ASP A 144 8.43 -5.70 14.42
C ASP A 144 7.96 -6.73 15.46
N MET A 145 6.73 -7.22 15.28
CA MET A 145 5.98 -7.95 16.30
C MET A 145 6.56 -9.36 16.52
N ASP A 146 6.95 -10.07 15.47
CA ASP A 146 7.55 -11.41 15.54
C ASP A 146 9.09 -11.43 15.68
N GLN A 147 9.76 -10.29 15.45
CA GLN A 147 11.21 -10.09 15.53
C GLN A 147 12.02 -10.83 14.46
N ASP A 148 11.44 -11.04 13.28
CA ASP A 148 12.15 -11.61 12.13
C ASP A 148 13.10 -10.61 11.43
N GLY A 149 12.94 -9.32 11.73
CA GLY A 149 13.75 -8.20 11.23
C GLY A 149 13.16 -7.49 10.01
N ILE A 150 11.98 -7.87 9.56
CA ILE A 150 11.06 -7.11 8.71
C ILE A 150 10.18 -6.29 9.67
N ALA A 151 9.79 -5.09 9.25
CA ALA A 151 8.95 -4.24 10.10
C ALA A 151 7.50 -4.45 9.71
N ASP A 152 6.57 -4.42 10.66
CA ASP A 152 5.15 -4.78 10.47
C ASP A 152 4.54 -4.16 9.19
N TYR A 153 4.83 -2.88 8.90
CA TYR A 153 4.32 -2.20 7.70
C TYR A 153 4.84 -2.74 6.34
N LEU A 154 5.80 -3.67 6.35
CA LEU A 154 6.35 -4.43 5.21
C LEU A 154 6.27 -5.95 5.42
N ASP A 155 5.88 -6.39 6.61
CA ASP A 155 5.61 -7.79 6.91
C ASP A 155 4.19 -8.13 6.45
N TYR A 156 3.94 -9.39 6.12
CA TYR A 156 2.62 -9.86 5.70
C TYR A 156 2.00 -10.78 6.76
N ASP A 157 2.75 -11.10 7.82
CA ASP A 157 2.47 -12.07 8.88
C ASP A 157 3.15 -11.50 10.14
N ASP A 158 2.61 -10.38 10.63
CA ASP A 158 3.25 -9.49 11.62
C ASP A 158 3.64 -10.25 12.90
N ASP A 159 2.85 -11.24 13.32
CA ASP A 159 3.12 -12.04 14.51
C ASP A 159 3.79 -13.39 14.22
N GLY A 160 4.06 -13.69 12.95
CA GLY A 160 4.86 -14.82 12.48
C GLY A 160 4.20 -16.17 12.75
N ASP A 161 2.88 -16.19 12.84
CA ASP A 161 2.11 -17.38 13.12
C ASP A 161 1.98 -18.25 11.86
N GLY A 162 2.08 -17.68 10.65
CA GLY A 162 1.96 -18.40 9.38
C GLY A 162 0.65 -18.14 8.62
N ILE A 163 -0.21 -17.30 9.17
CA ILE A 163 -1.40 -16.73 8.56
C ILE A 163 -1.07 -15.28 8.23
N THR A 164 -1.52 -14.82 7.07
CA THR A 164 -1.22 -13.44 6.67
C THR A 164 -2.13 -12.46 7.38
N ASP A 165 -1.67 -11.25 7.71
CA ASP A 165 -2.49 -10.22 8.36
C ASP A 165 -3.78 -9.93 7.60
N GLY A 166 -3.67 -9.91 6.26
CA GLY A 166 -4.82 -9.73 5.37
C GLY A 166 -5.86 -10.85 5.47
N ALA A 167 -5.53 -12.02 5.99
CA ALA A 167 -6.46 -13.11 6.24
C ALA A 167 -7.10 -13.01 7.63
N GLU A 168 -6.35 -12.61 8.66
CA GLU A 168 -6.83 -12.52 10.04
C GLU A 168 -7.65 -11.26 10.29
N ASN A 169 -7.23 -10.15 9.69
CA ASN A 169 -7.75 -8.85 10.01
C ASN A 169 -9.06 -8.48 9.29
N MET A 170 -9.42 -9.23 8.25
CA MET A 170 -10.48 -8.81 7.35
C MET A 170 -11.88 -9.01 7.92
N GLY A 171 -12.07 -9.77 9.02
CA GLY A 171 -13.40 -10.06 9.55
C GLY A 171 -14.36 -10.68 8.52
N GLU A 172 -13.80 -11.22 7.44
CA GLU A 172 -14.46 -11.75 6.25
C GLU A 172 -13.64 -12.98 5.85
N ASP A 173 -14.27 -14.17 5.90
CA ASP A 173 -13.61 -15.39 5.47
C ASP A 173 -13.34 -15.30 3.95
N ARG A 174 -12.10 -15.57 3.52
CA ARG A 174 -11.71 -15.61 2.09
C ARG A 174 -12.54 -16.62 1.28
N PHE A 175 -13.22 -17.56 1.93
CA PHE A 175 -14.17 -18.49 1.33
C PHE A 175 -15.62 -17.96 1.25
N GLU A 176 -15.91 -16.81 1.84
CA GLU A 176 -17.22 -16.13 1.87
C GLU A 176 -17.21 -14.73 1.22
N CYS A 177 -16.45 -14.56 0.12
CA CYS A 177 -16.58 -13.48 -0.89
C CYS A 177 -18.00 -13.43 -1.50
N THR A 178 -19.02 -13.26 -0.67
CA THR A 178 -20.43 -13.46 -0.95
C THR A 178 -21.12 -12.16 -1.27
N LEU A 179 -20.56 -11.01 -0.84
CA LEU A 179 -21.04 -9.71 -1.28
C LEU A 179 -20.34 -9.31 -2.59
N PRO A 180 -21.11 -9.13 -3.68
CA PRO A 180 -20.57 -8.58 -4.91
C PRO A 180 -19.97 -7.18 -4.69
N PRO A 181 -19.06 -6.73 -5.57
CA PRO A 181 -18.64 -5.33 -5.61
C PRO A 181 -19.82 -4.37 -5.63
N LEU A 182 -19.69 -3.23 -4.95
CA LEU A 182 -20.67 -2.14 -5.09
C LEU A 182 -20.55 -1.56 -6.50
N VAL A 183 -21.67 -1.54 -7.22
CA VAL A 183 -21.78 -0.96 -8.54
C VAL A 183 -22.23 0.49 -8.43
N PHE A 184 -21.42 1.39 -8.98
CA PHE A 184 -21.77 2.80 -9.13
C PHE A 184 -22.17 3.00 -10.58
N GLU A 185 -23.47 3.11 -10.82
CA GLU A 185 -24.02 3.42 -12.13
C GLU A 185 -25.31 4.23 -11.95
N ASN A 186 -25.62 5.09 -12.92
CA ASN A 186 -26.87 5.85 -13.00
C ASN A 186 -27.19 6.64 -11.72
N GLY A 187 -26.15 7.14 -11.03
CA GLY A 187 -26.30 7.92 -9.82
C GLY A 187 -27.17 9.17 -10.05
N ALA A 188 -28.14 9.39 -9.16
CA ALA A 188 -29.12 10.47 -9.32
C ALA A 188 -29.22 11.32 -8.06
N TYR A 189 -29.38 12.63 -8.24
CA TYR A 189 -29.63 13.54 -7.12
C TYR A 189 -30.93 13.18 -6.37
N ASP A 190 -30.81 12.92 -5.07
CA ASP A 190 -31.93 12.57 -4.19
C ASP A 190 -32.34 13.81 -3.38
N ALA A 191 -33.35 14.52 -3.87
CA ALA A 191 -33.87 15.72 -3.23
C ALA A 191 -34.49 15.48 -1.85
N ALA A 192 -34.92 14.25 -1.54
CA ALA A 192 -35.53 13.93 -0.25
C ALA A 192 -34.48 13.65 0.83
N ALA A 193 -33.32 13.11 0.44
CA ALA A 193 -32.17 12.90 1.31
C ALA A 193 -31.28 14.17 1.44
N SER A 194 -31.34 15.07 0.47
CA SER A 194 -30.49 16.28 0.43
C SER A 194 -30.97 17.39 1.36
N SER A 195 -30.03 18.08 2.03
CA SER A 195 -30.30 19.32 2.77
C SER A 195 -30.13 20.59 1.92
N SER A 196 -29.47 20.46 0.77
CA SER A 196 -29.07 21.57 -0.10
C SER A 196 -29.34 21.26 -1.57
N ALA A 197 -29.17 22.25 -2.45
CA ALA A 197 -29.37 22.08 -3.88
C ALA A 197 -28.27 21.19 -4.52
N ILE A 198 -28.60 20.56 -5.66
CA ILE A 198 -27.67 19.76 -6.46
C ILE A 198 -26.32 20.48 -6.68
N GLY A 199 -25.22 19.73 -6.57
CA GLY A 199 -23.86 20.24 -6.79
C GLY A 199 -23.32 21.15 -5.68
N THR A 200 -23.97 21.20 -4.51
CA THR A 200 -23.52 22.00 -3.36
C THR A 200 -23.34 21.16 -2.10
N VAL A 201 -22.64 21.68 -1.10
CA VAL A 201 -22.47 21.01 0.21
C VAL A 201 -23.85 20.71 0.81
N GLY A 202 -24.07 19.46 1.22
CA GLY A 202 -25.35 18.91 1.68
C GLY A 202 -26.24 18.34 0.57
N ALA A 203 -25.79 18.31 -0.69
CA ALA A 203 -26.42 17.51 -1.74
C ALA A 203 -26.12 16.02 -1.52
N VAL A 204 -27.11 15.18 -1.77
CA VAL A 204 -27.02 13.72 -1.69
C VAL A 204 -27.38 13.12 -3.05
N TYR A 205 -26.54 12.21 -3.52
CA TYR A 205 -26.77 11.41 -4.72
C TYR A 205 -27.00 9.96 -4.31
N ARG A 206 -27.92 9.28 -4.99
CA ARG A 206 -28.27 7.89 -4.75
C ARG A 206 -27.86 7.05 -5.94
N PHE A 207 -27.07 6.02 -5.66
CA PHE A 207 -26.78 4.92 -6.57
C PHE A 207 -27.70 3.75 -6.18
N GLY A 208 -28.73 3.53 -7.00
CA GLY A 208 -29.76 2.54 -6.70
C GLY A 208 -29.29 1.13 -7.02
N ASN A 209 -29.60 0.16 -6.15
CA ASN A 209 -29.24 -1.25 -6.35
C ASN A 209 -27.73 -1.43 -6.63
N ALA A 210 -26.90 -0.72 -5.87
CA ALA A 210 -25.44 -0.83 -5.94
C ALA A 210 -24.97 -2.26 -5.62
N ILE A 211 -25.69 -2.93 -4.72
CA ILE A 211 -25.77 -4.39 -4.60
C ILE A 211 -27.24 -4.77 -4.41
N GLU A 212 -27.58 -6.05 -4.59
CA GLU A 212 -28.97 -6.50 -4.47
C GLU A 212 -29.59 -6.07 -3.13
N GLY A 213 -30.65 -5.27 -3.21
CA GLY A 213 -31.39 -4.80 -2.04
C GLY A 213 -30.76 -3.64 -1.27
N LYS A 214 -29.61 -3.09 -1.71
CA LYS A 214 -28.97 -1.91 -1.08
C LYS A 214 -28.70 -0.81 -2.09
N ASP A 215 -28.84 0.43 -1.62
CA ASP A 215 -28.41 1.63 -2.33
C ASP A 215 -27.17 2.22 -1.64
N VAL A 216 -26.42 3.05 -2.38
CA VAL A 216 -25.37 3.91 -1.79
C VAL A 216 -25.83 5.36 -1.86
N LEU A 217 -25.76 6.06 -0.72
CA LEU A 217 -25.91 7.51 -0.64
C LEU A 217 -24.53 8.16 -0.62
N MET A 218 -24.29 9.08 -1.54
CA MET A 218 -23.09 9.92 -1.61
C MET A 218 -23.46 11.36 -1.27
N GLU A 219 -23.11 11.80 -0.07
CA GLU A 219 -23.34 13.15 0.43
C GLU A 219 -22.10 14.04 0.22
N VAL A 220 -22.29 15.26 -0.27
CA VAL A 220 -21.23 16.26 -0.42
C VAL A 220 -21.00 16.97 0.91
N LEU A 221 -19.88 16.71 1.57
CA LEU A 221 -19.53 17.33 2.86
C LEU A 221 -18.71 18.62 2.69
N GLU A 222 -17.87 18.70 1.66
CA GLU A 222 -16.97 19.82 1.43
C GLU A 222 -16.79 20.06 -0.07
N LEU A 223 -16.70 21.33 -0.46
CA LEU A 223 -16.18 21.78 -1.76
C LEU A 223 -15.20 22.93 -1.50
N ASP A 224 -13.92 22.72 -1.77
CA ASP A 224 -12.88 23.74 -1.64
C ASP A 224 -12.25 24.04 -3.00
N ASN A 225 -12.54 25.23 -3.53
CA ASN A 225 -12.12 25.66 -4.88
C ASN A 225 -12.48 24.64 -5.99
N THR A 226 -13.57 23.91 -5.78
CA THR A 226 -13.97 22.76 -6.59
C THR A 226 -15.46 22.80 -6.89
N THR A 227 -15.83 22.36 -8.08
CA THR A 227 -17.22 22.07 -8.44
C THR A 227 -17.32 20.66 -9.00
N ILE A 228 -18.46 20.00 -8.78
CA ILE A 228 -18.74 18.67 -9.33
C ILE A 228 -19.21 18.84 -10.77
N ASP A 229 -18.50 18.25 -11.73
CA ASP A 229 -18.92 18.19 -13.13
C ASP A 229 -19.86 17.00 -13.35
N ASN A 230 -19.42 15.85 -12.85
CA ASN A 230 -20.22 14.63 -12.80
C ASN A 230 -19.90 13.84 -11.53
N ILE A 231 -20.92 13.27 -10.90
CA ILE A 231 -20.76 12.38 -9.74
C ILE A 231 -20.23 11.01 -10.15
N ASP A 232 -20.54 10.58 -11.38
CA ASP A 232 -20.14 9.29 -11.92
C ASP A 232 -20.27 9.25 -13.45
N VAL A 233 -19.25 8.76 -14.13
CA VAL A 233 -19.16 8.80 -15.60
C VAL A 233 -19.31 7.39 -16.18
N ASP A 234 -20.54 6.90 -16.23
CA ASP A 234 -20.89 5.54 -16.70
C ASP A 234 -20.44 5.21 -18.14
N THR A 235 -20.01 6.20 -18.93
CA THR A 235 -19.65 6.01 -20.34
C THR A 235 -18.15 5.80 -20.58
N VAL A 236 -17.34 5.82 -19.53
CA VAL A 236 -15.87 5.84 -19.63
C VAL A 236 -15.28 4.63 -18.90
N ASP A 237 -14.27 4.01 -19.52
CA ASP A 237 -13.46 2.92 -18.98
C ASP A 237 -14.23 1.74 -18.35
N ASN A 238 -14.41 1.73 -17.03
CA ASN A 238 -15.15 0.70 -16.29
C ASN A 238 -16.42 1.31 -15.67
N PRO A 239 -17.61 1.03 -16.23
CA PRO A 239 -18.85 1.66 -15.82
C PRO A 239 -19.29 1.27 -14.41
N THR A 240 -18.74 0.20 -13.82
CA THR A 240 -19.13 -0.23 -12.47
C THR A 240 -18.37 0.48 -11.35
N PHE A 241 -17.25 1.12 -11.71
CA PHE A 241 -16.42 1.87 -10.76
C PHE A 241 -17.01 3.26 -10.56
N LEU A 242 -16.86 3.81 -9.36
CA LEU A 242 -17.16 5.22 -9.15
C LEU A 242 -16.13 6.05 -9.93
N GLN A 243 -16.61 6.94 -10.79
CA GLN A 243 -15.77 7.76 -11.65
C GLN A 243 -16.13 9.24 -11.54
N THR A 244 -15.94 9.81 -10.34
CA THR A 244 -16.32 11.19 -10.06
C THR A 244 -15.43 12.19 -10.81
N GLN A 245 -16.06 13.13 -11.54
CA GLN A 245 -15.38 14.21 -12.23
C GLN A 245 -15.53 15.54 -11.51
N LEU A 246 -14.39 16.13 -11.16
CA LEU A 246 -14.28 17.37 -10.41
C LEU A 246 -13.53 18.44 -11.22
N VAL A 247 -14.07 19.65 -11.21
CA VAL A 247 -13.41 20.84 -11.76
C VAL A 247 -12.70 21.56 -10.61
N MET A 248 -11.39 21.45 -10.58
CA MET A 248 -10.51 21.98 -9.54
C MET A 248 -9.88 23.30 -10.00
N THR A 249 -10.05 24.36 -9.21
CA THR A 249 -9.57 25.72 -9.51
C THR A 249 -8.59 26.22 -8.44
N GLY A 250 -7.94 27.36 -8.68
CA GLY A 250 -7.01 27.93 -7.71
C GLY A 250 -5.71 27.12 -7.57
N THR A 251 -5.01 27.31 -6.45
CA THR A 251 -3.72 26.68 -6.13
C THR A 251 -3.80 25.97 -4.78
N GLY A 252 -2.86 25.08 -4.47
CA GLY A 252 -2.83 24.36 -3.19
C GLY A 252 -3.55 23.03 -3.27
N THR A 253 -4.58 22.83 -2.44
CA THR A 253 -5.25 21.54 -2.24
C THR A 253 -6.76 21.54 -2.56
N PRO A 254 -7.20 22.05 -3.73
CA PRO A 254 -8.62 22.06 -4.06
C PRO A 254 -9.17 20.62 -4.08
N GLY A 255 -10.42 20.45 -3.66
CA GLY A 255 -11.01 19.13 -3.56
C GLY A 255 -12.46 19.11 -3.10
N ALA A 256 -13.00 17.90 -3.01
CA ALA A 256 -14.32 17.63 -2.50
C ALA A 256 -14.27 16.46 -1.51
N ARG A 257 -14.95 16.60 -0.36
CA ARG A 257 -15.13 15.53 0.62
C ARG A 257 -16.53 14.97 0.48
N PHE A 258 -16.61 13.64 0.42
CA PHE A 258 -17.84 12.91 0.32
C PHE A 258 -18.01 11.96 1.49
N LYS A 259 -19.25 11.78 1.91
CA LYS A 259 -19.66 10.71 2.80
C LYS A 259 -20.47 9.70 2.01
N PHE A 260 -20.08 8.45 2.12
CA PHE A 260 -20.81 7.33 1.54
C PHE A 260 -21.56 6.63 2.66
N THR A 261 -22.80 6.22 2.41
CA THR A 261 -23.60 5.43 3.34
C THR A 261 -24.34 4.36 2.57
N ILE A 262 -24.12 3.09 2.93
CA ILE A 262 -24.87 1.96 2.40
C ILE A 262 -26.20 1.89 3.14
N VAL A 263 -27.31 1.89 2.41
CA VAL A 263 -28.66 1.92 2.96
C VAL A 263 -29.54 0.83 2.35
N ASP A 264 -30.61 0.45 3.04
CA ASP A 264 -31.63 -0.41 2.45
C ASP A 264 -32.26 0.28 1.23
N ALA A 265 -32.46 -0.47 0.14
CA ALA A 265 -32.91 0.05 -1.14
C ALA A 265 -34.17 0.92 -1.03
N GLY A 266 -34.12 2.11 -1.63
CA GLY A 266 -35.20 3.09 -1.60
C GLY A 266 -35.39 3.82 -0.26
N THR A 267 -34.49 3.65 0.71
CA THR A 267 -34.56 4.30 2.03
C THR A 267 -33.33 5.15 2.33
N THR A 268 -33.28 5.77 3.51
CA THR A 268 -32.07 6.39 4.09
C THR A 268 -31.63 5.66 5.35
N THR A 269 -32.11 4.44 5.57
CA THR A 269 -31.80 3.63 6.75
C THR A 269 -30.48 2.91 6.51
N PRO A 270 -29.43 3.17 7.30
CA PRO A 270 -28.14 2.50 7.11
C PRO A 270 -28.28 0.98 7.20
N SER A 271 -27.57 0.27 6.32
CA SER A 271 -27.57 -1.19 6.27
C SER A 271 -26.99 -1.76 7.56
N VAL A 272 -27.60 -2.81 8.10
CA VAL A 272 -27.05 -3.60 9.21
C VAL A 272 -26.31 -4.86 8.73
N GLU A 273 -26.39 -5.14 7.43
CA GLU A 273 -25.82 -6.35 6.81
C GLU A 273 -24.46 -6.08 6.14
N VAL A 274 -24.15 -4.82 5.85
CA VAL A 274 -22.87 -4.43 5.27
C VAL A 274 -22.21 -3.48 6.24
N TYR A 275 -21.15 -3.93 6.89
CA TYR A 275 -20.45 -3.20 7.95
C TYR A 275 -18.92 -3.18 7.74
N ARG A 276 -18.45 -3.57 6.55
CA ARG A 276 -17.04 -3.48 6.17
C ARG A 276 -16.95 -3.25 4.68
N ILE A 277 -16.08 -2.33 4.28
CA ILE A 277 -16.02 -1.82 2.91
C ILE A 277 -14.56 -1.64 2.56
N ASN A 278 -14.10 -2.38 1.57
CA ASN A 278 -12.74 -2.25 1.04
C ASN A 278 -12.82 -1.75 -0.39
N GLY A 279 -11.69 -1.30 -0.91
CA GLY A 279 -11.63 -0.83 -2.27
C GLY A 279 -10.27 -0.34 -2.68
N ILE A 280 -10.24 0.16 -3.91
CA ILE A 280 -9.03 0.63 -4.57
C ILE A 280 -9.34 1.99 -5.18
N SER A 281 -8.52 2.98 -4.84
CA SER A 281 -8.38 4.20 -5.65
C SER A 281 -7.42 3.89 -6.78
N TRP A 282 -7.92 4.02 -8.00
CA TRP A 282 -7.20 3.72 -9.23
C TRP A 282 -6.62 5.00 -9.81
N ASP A 283 -5.50 4.83 -10.54
CA ASP A 283 -4.91 5.90 -11.34
C ASP A 283 -4.60 7.17 -10.53
N VAL A 284 -4.12 7.01 -9.28
CA VAL A 284 -3.74 8.15 -8.44
C VAL A 284 -2.43 8.74 -8.98
N ASP A 285 -2.55 9.57 -10.00
CA ASP A 285 -1.43 10.01 -10.82
C ASP A 285 -1.15 11.50 -10.68
N GLY A 286 -0.08 11.96 -11.32
CA GLY A 286 0.15 13.39 -11.44
C GLY A 286 1.61 13.76 -11.59
N GLY A 287 1.79 15.02 -11.95
CA GLY A 287 3.05 15.57 -12.39
C GLY A 287 3.49 16.74 -11.52
N SER A 288 4.47 17.47 -12.03
CA SER A 288 5.03 18.64 -11.34
C SER A 288 4.05 19.80 -11.11
N SER A 289 2.92 19.82 -11.83
CA SER A 289 1.95 20.93 -11.77
C SER A 289 0.80 20.70 -10.79
N TYR A 290 0.47 19.45 -10.54
CA TYR A 290 -0.54 18.98 -9.60
C TYR A 290 -0.36 17.47 -9.40
N GLN A 291 -0.75 16.98 -8.24
CA GLN A 291 -0.73 15.57 -7.89
C GLN A 291 -2.14 15.16 -7.47
N GLU A 292 -2.69 14.09 -8.00
CA GLU A 292 -3.91 13.52 -7.45
C GLU A 292 -3.65 12.97 -6.05
N SER A 293 -4.68 13.09 -5.22
CA SER A 293 -4.59 12.75 -3.82
C SER A 293 -5.95 12.31 -3.30
N HIS A 294 -5.94 11.31 -2.43
CA HIS A 294 -7.09 10.88 -1.67
C HIS A 294 -6.81 11.02 -0.19
N VAL A 295 -7.79 11.48 0.58
CA VAL A 295 -7.79 11.38 2.04
C VAL A 295 -8.87 10.40 2.45
N TYR A 296 -8.48 9.35 3.15
CA TYR A 296 -9.37 8.37 3.77
C TYR A 296 -9.55 8.76 5.23
N TYR A 297 -10.77 9.02 5.66
CA TYR A 297 -11.04 9.46 7.04
C TYR A 297 -11.49 8.29 7.90
N ASP A 298 -10.89 8.17 9.08
CA ASP A 298 -11.14 7.06 10.01
C ASP A 298 -11.03 5.68 9.34
N VAL A 299 -9.94 5.50 8.59
CA VAL A 299 -9.67 4.27 7.85
C VAL A 299 -9.23 3.17 8.82
N ALA A 300 -9.70 1.95 8.59
CA ALA A 300 -9.33 0.79 9.40
C ALA A 300 -8.04 0.14 8.89
N ALA A 301 -7.84 0.10 7.57
CA ALA A 301 -6.59 -0.32 6.96
C ALA A 301 -6.35 0.38 5.62
N TYR A 302 -5.09 0.57 5.22
CA TYR A 302 -4.73 1.19 3.96
C TYR A 302 -3.42 0.62 3.42
N GLY A 303 -3.15 0.79 2.13
CA GLY A 303 -1.90 0.32 1.56
C GLY A 303 -1.56 0.94 0.22
N THR A 304 -0.33 0.72 -0.21
CA THR A 304 0.16 1.01 -1.56
C THR A 304 0.96 -0.19 -2.06
N GLU A 305 1.22 -0.23 -3.36
CA GLU A 305 2.19 -1.18 -3.89
C GLU A 305 3.61 -0.97 -3.34
N ASN A 306 4.46 -1.97 -3.51
CA ASN A 306 5.91 -1.82 -3.35
C ASN A 306 6.60 -2.62 -4.46
N PRO A 307 7.08 -1.96 -5.54
CA PRO A 307 7.27 -0.52 -5.70
C PRO A 307 5.97 0.29 -5.88
N THR A 308 6.00 1.58 -5.55
CA THR A 308 4.87 2.51 -5.79
C THR A 308 5.31 3.87 -6.36
N ALA A 309 4.39 4.54 -7.04
CA ALA A 309 4.50 5.93 -7.44
C ALA A 309 3.73 6.88 -6.50
N LEU A 310 3.23 6.37 -5.38
CA LEU A 310 2.46 7.12 -4.39
C LEU A 310 3.31 7.41 -3.13
N GLU A 311 2.90 8.42 -2.40
CA GLU A 311 3.45 8.78 -1.10
C GLU A 311 2.30 8.86 -0.09
N VAL A 312 2.52 8.30 1.09
CA VAL A 312 1.54 8.25 2.18
C VAL A 312 1.89 9.27 3.26
N ALA A 313 0.88 9.96 3.80
CA ALA A 313 0.98 10.82 4.95
C ALA A 313 -0.12 10.51 5.97
N ASP A 314 0.28 10.26 7.23
CA ASP A 314 -0.63 10.18 8.36
C ASP A 314 -1.02 11.61 8.83
N LEU A 315 -2.31 11.91 8.79
CA LEU A 315 -2.87 13.19 9.22
C LEU A 315 -3.39 13.16 10.66
N GLY A 316 -3.26 12.03 11.35
CA GLY A 316 -3.71 11.77 12.71
C GLY A 316 -5.20 11.43 12.80
N GLY A 317 -5.56 10.67 13.84
CA GLY A 317 -6.94 10.22 14.06
C GLY A 317 -7.43 9.32 12.94
N ASN A 318 -6.60 8.37 12.53
CA ASN A 318 -6.87 7.38 11.47
C ASN A 318 -7.19 8.02 10.10
N ASN A 319 -6.74 9.26 9.87
CA ASN A 319 -6.91 9.94 8.60
C ASN A 319 -5.64 9.82 7.78
N ILE A 320 -5.73 9.18 6.61
CA ILE A 320 -4.57 8.86 5.78
C ILE A 320 -4.71 9.56 4.44
N GLU A 321 -3.67 10.29 4.04
CA GLU A 321 -3.56 10.92 2.72
C GLU A 321 -2.60 10.12 1.85
N ILE A 322 -3.08 9.63 0.71
CA ILE A 322 -2.24 8.99 -0.31
C ILE A 322 -2.21 9.89 -1.55
N THR A 323 -1.02 10.24 -1.99
CA THR A 323 -0.79 11.26 -3.04
C THR A 323 0.18 10.76 -4.09
N ALA A 324 -0.07 11.07 -5.36
CA ALA A 324 0.90 10.83 -6.42
C ALA A 324 2.23 11.54 -6.15
N ASN A 325 3.36 10.90 -6.44
CA ASN A 325 4.68 11.45 -6.20
C ASN A 325 5.03 12.66 -7.09
N GLY A 326 4.21 12.98 -8.09
CA GLY A 326 4.39 14.10 -9.02
C GLY A 326 5.34 13.82 -10.18
N GLU A 327 5.68 12.55 -10.41
CA GLU A 327 6.60 12.12 -11.46
C GLU A 327 6.07 10.99 -12.35
N GLN A 328 4.91 10.42 -12.02
CA GLN A 328 4.23 9.41 -12.83
C GLN A 328 2.84 9.91 -13.22
N GLU A 329 2.57 9.94 -14.52
CA GLU A 329 1.27 10.24 -15.10
C GLU A 329 0.79 9.00 -15.87
N GLY A 330 -0.48 8.64 -15.70
CA GLY A 330 -1.17 7.59 -16.43
C GLY A 330 -1.80 8.12 -17.72
N PRO A 331 -1.95 7.29 -18.77
CA PRO A 331 -2.67 7.69 -19.98
C PRO A 331 -4.19 7.52 -19.78
N GLY A 332 -4.91 8.59 -19.45
CA GLY A 332 -6.33 8.46 -19.06
C GLY A 332 -6.44 7.55 -17.83
N PHE A 333 -7.54 6.80 -17.68
CA PHE A 333 -7.63 5.81 -16.61
C PHE A 333 -6.58 4.71 -16.76
N SER A 334 -5.65 4.66 -15.81
CA SER A 334 -4.59 3.67 -15.76
C SER A 334 -4.88 2.52 -14.81
N ASN A 335 -4.56 1.30 -15.25
CA ASN A 335 -4.54 0.11 -14.39
C ASN A 335 -3.12 -0.22 -13.87
N LEU A 336 -2.16 0.70 -14.03
CA LEU A 336 -0.82 0.54 -13.51
C LEU A 336 -0.87 0.29 -12.00
N MET A 337 -0.26 -0.81 -11.57
CA MET A 337 -0.32 -1.20 -10.16
C MET A 337 0.26 -0.11 -9.25
N ILE A 338 1.36 0.51 -9.66
CA ILE A 338 2.10 1.52 -8.89
C ILE A 338 1.30 2.80 -8.60
N LEU A 339 0.13 2.99 -9.24
CA LEU A 339 -0.77 4.12 -9.06
C LEU A 339 -2.00 3.75 -8.21
N ARG A 340 -2.01 2.58 -7.58
CA ARG A 340 -3.13 2.10 -6.76
C ARG A 340 -2.92 2.39 -5.28
N ALA A 341 -4.00 2.86 -4.67
CA ALA A 341 -4.11 3.05 -3.24
C ALA A 341 -5.25 2.19 -2.71
N TYR A 342 -4.97 1.43 -1.65
CA TYR A 342 -5.88 0.48 -1.04
C TYR A 342 -6.47 1.09 0.23
N TYR A 343 -7.74 0.80 0.50
CA TYR A 343 -8.41 1.25 1.72
C TYR A 343 -9.44 0.23 2.21
N GLN A 344 -9.66 0.25 3.53
CA GLN A 344 -10.71 -0.47 4.22
C GLN A 344 -11.34 0.43 5.28
N PHE A 345 -12.66 0.40 5.37
CA PHE A 345 -13.43 1.05 6.42
C PHE A 345 -14.27 0.01 7.16
N ILE A 346 -14.39 0.20 8.47
CA ILE A 346 -15.33 -0.54 9.32
C ILE A 346 -16.57 0.33 9.52
N GLY A 347 -17.73 -0.23 9.18
CA GLY A 347 -19.03 0.40 9.23
C GLY A 347 -19.76 0.39 7.88
N ASN A 348 -21.01 0.87 7.91
CA ASN A 348 -21.84 1.07 6.72
C ASN A 348 -21.70 2.49 6.13
N SER A 349 -20.83 3.30 6.72
CA SER A 349 -20.62 4.69 6.32
C SER A 349 -19.18 5.10 6.51
N PHE A 350 -18.63 5.79 5.51
CA PHE A 350 -17.23 6.17 5.44
C PHE A 350 -17.07 7.48 4.69
N GLU A 351 -15.95 8.15 4.88
CA GLU A 351 -15.69 9.46 4.31
C GLU A 351 -14.36 9.50 3.58
N MET A 352 -14.37 10.14 2.42
CA MET A 352 -13.19 10.25 1.57
C MET A 352 -13.14 11.64 0.95
N ARG A 353 -11.95 12.20 0.81
CA ARG A 353 -11.72 13.43 0.06
C ARG A 353 -10.94 13.14 -1.20
N MET A 354 -11.43 13.62 -2.33
CA MET A 354 -10.78 13.60 -3.62
C MET A 354 -10.15 14.98 -3.86
N GLN A 355 -8.84 15.04 -4.07
CA GLN A 355 -8.08 16.29 -4.16
C GLN A 355 -7.12 16.32 -5.34
N LEU A 356 -6.73 17.54 -5.68
CA LEU A 356 -5.36 17.79 -6.11
C LEU A 356 -4.52 18.25 -4.90
N LYS A 357 -3.24 17.89 -4.88
CA LYS A 357 -2.21 18.42 -3.99
C LYS A 357 -1.14 19.13 -4.81
N ASN A 358 -0.43 20.05 -4.16
CA ASN A 358 0.66 20.82 -4.75
C ASN A 358 0.29 21.47 -6.09
N LYS A 359 -0.99 21.83 -6.26
CA LYS A 359 -1.46 22.48 -7.47
C LYS A 359 -0.82 23.86 -7.58
N THR A 360 0.06 24.04 -8.56
CA THR A 360 0.87 25.26 -8.69
C THR A 360 0.23 26.33 -9.57
N THR A 361 -0.68 25.95 -10.46
CA THR A 361 -1.33 26.86 -11.42
C THR A 361 -2.71 27.25 -10.94
N SER A 362 -3.14 28.50 -11.14
CA SER A 362 -4.50 28.95 -10.77
C SER A 362 -5.60 28.55 -11.76
N GLY A 363 -5.22 27.91 -12.87
CA GLY A 363 -6.16 27.48 -13.91
C GLY A 363 -7.05 26.31 -13.47
N SER A 364 -8.12 26.10 -14.22
CA SER A 364 -9.06 25.00 -14.01
C SER A 364 -8.47 23.67 -14.50
N ASN A 365 -8.64 22.60 -13.73
CA ASN A 365 -8.31 21.23 -14.15
C ASN A 365 -9.56 20.38 -13.93
N LEU A 366 -10.03 19.71 -14.97
CA LEU A 366 -11.02 18.65 -14.85
C LEU A 366 -10.27 17.36 -14.57
N ARG A 367 -10.57 16.72 -13.45
CA ARG A 367 -9.96 15.44 -13.04
C ARG A 367 -11.04 14.43 -12.72
N GLN A 368 -10.74 13.18 -13.02
CA GLN A 368 -11.61 12.03 -12.81
C GLN A 368 -10.97 11.13 -11.79
N PHE A 369 -11.68 10.82 -10.71
CA PHE A 369 -11.20 9.96 -9.64
C PHE A 369 -11.90 8.62 -9.76
N GLY A 370 -11.14 7.59 -10.15
CA GLY A 370 -11.64 6.23 -10.38
C GLY A 370 -11.49 5.36 -9.13
N MET A 371 -12.57 4.72 -8.68
CA MET A 371 -12.56 3.94 -7.45
C MET A 371 -13.42 2.68 -7.58
N SER A 372 -12.87 1.54 -7.17
CA SER A 372 -13.63 0.30 -6.99
C SER A 372 -13.90 0.05 -5.52
N PHE A 373 -15.03 -0.58 -5.23
CA PHE A 373 -15.47 -0.95 -3.89
C PHE A 373 -15.76 -2.43 -3.89
N THR A 374 -14.85 -3.22 -3.35
CA THR A 374 -14.86 -4.68 -3.46
C THR A 374 -14.46 -5.30 -2.14
N GLN A 375 -14.95 -6.51 -1.85
CA GLN A 375 -14.48 -7.24 -0.68
C GLN A 375 -13.15 -7.95 -0.97
N CYS A 376 -13.00 -8.53 -2.17
CA CYS A 376 -11.96 -9.53 -2.43
C CYS A 376 -10.83 -9.10 -3.35
N GLU A 377 -11.01 -8.06 -4.20
CA GLU A 377 -9.87 -7.59 -5.00
C GLU A 377 -8.76 -7.03 -4.09
N PHE A 378 -9.14 -6.52 -2.92
CA PHE A 378 -8.22 -6.12 -1.87
C PHE A 378 -7.28 -7.25 -1.41
N LEU A 379 -7.70 -8.53 -1.53
CA LEU A 379 -6.95 -9.73 -1.13
C LEU A 379 -6.20 -10.38 -2.30
N ASP A 380 -6.75 -10.30 -3.52
CA ASP A 380 -6.10 -10.82 -4.73
C ASP A 380 -4.90 -9.97 -5.15
N PHE A 381 -4.82 -8.72 -4.65
CA PHE A 381 -3.62 -7.93 -4.80
C PHE A 381 -2.66 -8.23 -3.65
N ASN A 382 -1.45 -8.63 -4.06
CA ASN A 382 -0.19 -8.53 -3.32
C ASN A 382 0.01 -7.10 -2.80
N ALA A 383 -0.87 -6.60 -1.94
CA ALA A 383 -0.70 -5.37 -1.19
C ALA A 383 0.41 -5.65 -0.18
N ASN A 384 1.64 -5.60 -0.70
CA ASN A 384 2.89 -5.97 -0.04
C ASN A 384 3.22 -5.05 1.16
N SER A 385 2.27 -4.24 1.61
CA SER A 385 2.40 -3.10 2.54
C SER A 385 1.01 -2.66 3.00
N LEU A 386 0.15 -3.62 3.39
CA LEU A 386 -1.11 -3.29 4.03
C LEU A 386 -0.80 -2.84 5.46
N ILE A 387 -1.24 -1.65 5.84
CA ILE A 387 -1.12 -1.14 7.20
C ILE A 387 -2.49 -1.20 7.84
N ILE A 388 -2.57 -1.96 8.92
CA ILE A 388 -3.79 -2.13 9.70
C ILE A 388 -3.74 -1.18 10.91
N ILE A 389 -4.71 -0.28 10.98
CA ILE A 389 -4.85 0.69 12.08
C ILE A 389 -5.85 0.15 13.11
N THR A 390 -6.91 -0.49 12.64
CA THR A 390 -7.97 -1.04 13.48
C THR A 390 -8.40 -2.37 12.90
N GLY A 391 -8.17 -3.42 13.69
CA GLY A 391 -8.44 -4.78 13.29
C GLY A 391 -9.58 -5.47 14.01
N GLU A 392 -9.78 -6.74 13.67
CA GLU A 392 -10.57 -7.66 14.51
C GLU A 392 -9.77 -8.03 15.77
N ASP A 393 -10.49 -8.21 16.87
CA ASP A 393 -9.98 -8.61 18.20
C ASP A 393 -11.02 -9.59 18.75
N PHE A 394 -10.85 -10.87 18.41
CA PHE A 394 -11.92 -11.87 18.55
C PHE A 394 -12.20 -12.22 20.01
N ASP A 395 -11.18 -12.23 20.86
CA ASP A 395 -11.32 -12.50 22.30
C ASP A 395 -11.49 -11.23 23.17
N GLY A 396 -11.24 -10.04 22.60
CA GLY A 396 -11.40 -8.76 23.26
C GLY A 396 -10.29 -8.43 24.26
N ASP A 397 -9.09 -8.99 24.09
CA ASP A 397 -7.95 -8.77 24.98
C ASP A 397 -7.19 -7.46 24.70
N GLY A 398 -7.49 -6.82 23.56
CA GLY A 398 -6.90 -5.57 23.10
C GLY A 398 -5.69 -5.73 22.17
N LYS A 399 -5.38 -6.96 21.75
CA LYS A 399 -4.46 -7.30 20.67
C LYS A 399 -5.30 -7.69 19.46
N TYR A 400 -4.99 -7.10 18.31
CA TYR A 400 -5.72 -7.48 17.09
C TYR A 400 -5.23 -8.84 16.60
N ASN A 401 -6.10 -9.59 15.93
CA ASN A 401 -5.82 -10.96 15.49
C ASN A 401 -4.52 -11.09 14.68
N HIS A 402 -4.26 -10.21 13.70
CA HIS A 402 -3.01 -10.18 12.93
C HIS A 402 -1.74 -9.89 13.75
N LEU A 403 -1.90 -9.52 15.01
CA LEU A 403 -0.80 -9.35 15.95
C LEU A 403 -0.84 -10.44 17.01
N ASP A 404 -1.71 -11.46 16.92
CA ASP A 404 -1.97 -12.44 17.97
C ASP A 404 -2.03 -13.92 17.58
N LEU A 405 -0.93 -14.62 17.92
CA LEU A 405 -0.70 -16.06 17.77
C LEU A 405 -1.84 -17.03 18.21
N ASP A 406 -2.82 -16.57 18.98
CA ASP A 406 -3.96 -17.34 19.53
C ASP A 406 -5.16 -16.40 19.67
N SER A 407 -5.75 -16.01 18.52
CA SER A 407 -6.76 -14.95 18.39
C SER A 407 -8.03 -15.16 19.21
N ASP A 408 -8.34 -16.40 19.61
CA ASP A 408 -9.49 -16.71 20.46
C ASP A 408 -9.13 -17.10 21.91
N ASN A 409 -7.84 -17.07 22.23
CA ASN A 409 -7.24 -17.36 23.52
C ASN A 409 -7.72 -18.70 24.13
N ASP A 410 -7.99 -19.71 23.28
CA ASP A 410 -8.40 -21.04 23.73
C ASP A 410 -7.21 -21.93 24.15
N GLY A 411 -5.99 -21.50 23.84
CA GLY A 411 -4.72 -22.16 24.16
C GLY A 411 -4.14 -23.01 23.01
N ILE A 412 -4.73 -22.95 21.82
CA ILE A 412 -4.25 -23.56 20.59
C ILE A 412 -3.86 -22.44 19.61
N PRO A 413 -2.60 -22.38 19.14
CA PRO A 413 -2.20 -21.32 18.21
C PRO A 413 -2.95 -21.37 16.87
N ASP A 414 -3.23 -20.20 16.30
CA ASP A 414 -4.08 -20.03 15.12
C ASP A 414 -3.59 -20.87 13.93
N ASN A 415 -2.29 -20.90 13.65
CA ASN A 415 -1.67 -21.78 12.66
C ASN A 415 -2.02 -23.28 12.82
N VAL A 416 -2.13 -23.77 14.06
CA VAL A 416 -2.53 -25.16 14.32
C VAL A 416 -4.00 -25.37 13.98
N GLU A 417 -4.84 -24.39 14.25
CA GLU A 417 -6.29 -24.42 13.97
C GLU A 417 -6.62 -24.26 12.49
N ALA A 418 -5.85 -23.43 11.79
CA ALA A 418 -5.99 -23.17 10.35
C ALA A 418 -5.65 -24.40 9.49
N GLN A 419 -5.02 -25.42 10.07
CA GLN A 419 -4.56 -26.61 9.36
C GLN A 419 -5.35 -27.89 9.74
N PRO A 420 -5.50 -28.84 8.79
CA PRO A 420 -6.04 -30.15 9.13
C PRO A 420 -5.05 -30.95 9.99
N THR A 421 -5.56 -31.64 11.01
CA THR A 421 -4.72 -32.50 11.88
C THR A 421 -3.93 -33.55 11.09
N ILE A 422 -4.51 -34.11 10.03
CA ILE A 422 -3.80 -35.00 9.10
C ILE A 422 -3.18 -34.14 8.00
N GLY A 423 -1.86 -34.13 7.95
CA GLY A 423 -1.12 -33.34 6.96
C GLY A 423 -0.59 -32.01 7.48
N TYR A 424 -0.73 -31.74 8.79
CA TYR A 424 -0.11 -30.60 9.46
C TYR A 424 1.36 -30.43 9.09
N ILE A 425 1.71 -29.20 8.72
CA ILE A 425 3.06 -28.77 8.40
C ILE A 425 3.53 -27.87 9.55
N ALA A 426 4.58 -28.31 10.23
CA ALA A 426 5.23 -27.52 11.29
C ALA A 426 5.99 -26.33 10.69
N PRO A 427 6.14 -25.21 11.41
CA PRO A 427 6.88 -24.06 10.91
C PRO A 427 8.35 -24.42 10.70
N SER A 428 8.98 -23.78 9.72
CA SER A 428 10.42 -23.92 9.48
C SER A 428 11.26 -23.04 10.41
N TYR A 429 10.64 -22.02 11.00
CA TYR A 429 11.30 -20.92 11.72
C TYR A 429 12.30 -20.17 10.83
N SER A 430 12.01 -20.14 9.54
CA SER A 430 12.76 -19.43 8.53
C SER A 430 11.75 -18.69 7.67
N VAL A 431 11.87 -17.39 7.65
CA VAL A 431 10.95 -16.47 6.98
C VAL A 431 11.43 -16.14 5.58
N HIS A 432 10.49 -15.83 4.69
CA HIS A 432 10.84 -15.26 3.40
C HIS A 432 11.17 -13.78 3.56
N GLY A 433 12.43 -13.40 3.32
CA GLY A 433 12.96 -12.05 3.62
C GLY A 433 12.32 -10.86 2.88
N LYS A 434 11.29 -11.08 2.06
CA LYS A 434 10.46 -10.02 1.46
C LYS A 434 9.09 -9.90 2.14
N THR A 435 8.54 -11.00 2.65
CA THR A 435 7.13 -11.10 3.03
C THR A 435 6.93 -11.48 4.49
N GLY A 436 7.98 -11.87 5.22
CA GLY A 436 7.93 -12.35 6.61
C GLY A 436 7.30 -13.74 6.80
N ILE A 437 6.42 -14.15 5.87
CA ILE A 437 5.81 -15.49 5.88
C ILE A 437 6.85 -16.63 6.00
N ASP A 438 6.60 -17.58 6.91
CA ASP A 438 7.41 -18.80 7.06
C ASP A 438 7.49 -19.60 5.75
N LEU A 439 8.69 -20.05 5.40
CA LEU A 439 8.99 -20.75 4.14
C LEU A 439 8.25 -22.08 3.96
N ASN A 440 7.66 -22.66 5.01
CA ASN A 440 6.79 -23.83 4.89
C ASN A 440 5.34 -23.48 4.51
N TYR A 441 4.92 -22.23 4.71
CA TYR A 441 3.55 -21.76 4.48
C TYR A 441 3.42 -20.91 3.21
N GLY A 442 4.49 -20.22 2.80
CA GLY A 442 4.47 -19.38 1.62
C GLY A 442 5.85 -18.98 1.11
N THR A 443 5.85 -18.22 0.02
CA THR A 443 7.03 -17.59 -0.61
C THR A 443 6.65 -16.23 -1.14
#